data_AF-A0A428P4Q1-F1
#
_entry.id   AF-A0A428P4Q1-F1
#
_cell.length_a   1.000
_cell.length_b   1.000
_cell.length_c   1.000
_cell.angle_alpha   90.00
_cell.angle_beta   90.00
_cell.angle_gamma   90.00
#
_symmetry.space_group_name_H-M   'P 1'
#
loop_
_entity.id
_entity.type
_entity.pdbx_description
1 polymer ?
#
loop_
_entity_poly.entity_id
_entity_poly.type
_entity_poly.pdbx_seq_one_letter_code
_entity_poly.pdbx_strand_id
1 'polypeptide(L)'
;MPSYPAILPHQLPQGSFAPSTPPGLFRHLRYLLVLRAGGDIEHPNLKGFKIRPPVIFKDLGLLVKYGEAPDVTIAEGQCLWAIRHFLPQVPVPEIYGWTQAESFTFLYMEFIDGITLHDGWDTLTPTEKSGVCEQLKTIIAEIHHLRQGPDDQFIGNINRGPLGDMVLTSTTLPCVGPFSSVTGFHDWLSDMVKRPAKVHRPDLDLADIRDPYREMLPDDSPVTFTHADLNPVNIMVSKGSPCRVVAIIDWEQSGWYPAYWEFCKAEYTTELHSEWQTEYLPKVLDEPACVEGSSLQVLLSTNSDYSVGSTSQLVSSLFWTCYKSEREILSELPLGIPALRDPPSQDSYPPPQQITRDLSASEEDSWFFLLSELTLRRITDQVAEIVTKYIDARIRHEQGPRVEHLVPIVAGFQNQVQSFRELLPEAIKFPDVPEPASTEWEHYSRGRYYRVLELMHRPFVFTAIHDPTCSPAIQALAKTGLENGLKYLQHSRTSHRHHGLWLQLRNQVRISSLLLAASTIPHFAMPDGWYDGISRTLTTLAYWSYEFPSCKSYKEVILTLSAHTRLGNMDGGTPMSYSQVSNDSVALI
;
A
#
# COMPACT_ATOMS: atom_id res chain seq x y z
N MET A 1 -15.89 24.84 -36.01
CA MET A 1 -16.17 23.98 -34.84
C MET A 1 -17.10 24.76 -33.92
N PRO A 2 -18.13 24.14 -33.33
CA PRO A 2 -18.94 24.84 -32.33
C PRO A 2 -18.02 25.28 -31.19
N SER A 3 -18.08 26.56 -30.81
CA SER A 3 -17.36 27.10 -29.66
C SER A 3 -18.05 26.59 -28.39
N TYR A 4 -17.38 25.72 -27.65
CA TYR A 4 -17.87 25.26 -26.35
C TYR A 4 -17.91 26.42 -25.34
N PRO A 5 -18.85 26.41 -24.37
CA PRO A 5 -18.99 27.49 -23.42
C PRO A 5 -17.75 27.57 -22.53
N ALA A 6 -17.10 28.73 -22.53
CA ALA A 6 -16.04 29.06 -21.60
C ALA A 6 -16.63 29.82 -20.41
N ILE A 7 -16.45 29.29 -19.20
CA ILE A 7 -16.83 30.01 -17.98
C ILE A 7 -15.66 30.91 -17.58
N LEU A 8 -15.96 32.18 -17.36
CA LEU A 8 -15.05 33.10 -16.69
C LEU A 8 -15.63 33.43 -15.30
N PRO A 9 -14.86 33.36 -14.21
CA PRO A 9 -15.37 33.56 -12.85
C PRO A 9 -16.17 34.86 -12.64
N HIS A 10 -15.85 35.92 -13.38
CA HIS A 10 -16.54 37.20 -13.31
C HIS A 10 -17.96 37.20 -13.92
N GLN A 11 -18.33 36.16 -14.67
CA GLN A 11 -19.67 35.98 -15.22
C GLN A 11 -20.64 35.34 -14.22
N LEU A 12 -20.13 34.78 -13.12
CA LEU A 12 -20.94 34.13 -12.09
C LEU A 12 -21.70 35.20 -11.26
N PRO A 13 -22.95 34.94 -10.84
CA PRO A 13 -23.67 35.85 -9.96
C PRO A 13 -22.91 36.06 -8.65
N GLN A 14 -22.81 37.32 -8.20
CA GLN A 14 -22.07 37.73 -7.01
C GLN A 14 -23.01 38.17 -5.88
N GLY A 15 -22.56 38.02 -4.63
CA GLY A 15 -23.37 38.38 -3.46
C GLY A 15 -24.61 37.50 -3.29
N SER A 16 -25.66 37.99 -2.63
CA SER A 16 -26.95 37.29 -2.54
C SER A 16 -27.66 37.27 -3.89
N PHE A 17 -28.19 36.11 -4.27
CA PHE A 17 -28.86 35.90 -5.56
C PHE A 17 -30.27 35.33 -5.37
N ALA A 18 -31.27 35.90 -6.05
CA ALA A 18 -32.66 35.42 -6.07
C ALA A 18 -33.36 35.89 -7.36
N PRO A 19 -33.24 35.13 -8.48
CA PRO A 19 -33.72 35.56 -9.79
C PRO A 19 -35.25 35.61 -9.93
N SER A 20 -36.01 34.87 -9.09
CA SER A 20 -37.46 34.67 -9.33
C SER A 20 -38.35 34.52 -8.08
N THR A 21 -37.81 34.53 -6.85
CA THR A 21 -38.60 34.22 -5.62
C THR A 21 -38.85 35.45 -4.75
N PRO A 22 -40.03 35.62 -4.11
CA PRO A 22 -40.31 36.76 -3.25
C PRO A 22 -39.30 36.85 -2.09
N PRO A 23 -38.62 38.00 -1.90
CA PRO A 23 -37.60 38.16 -0.84
C PRO A 23 -38.12 37.82 0.58
N GLY A 24 -39.43 37.91 0.80
CA GLY A 24 -40.08 37.59 2.07
C GLY A 24 -40.06 36.10 2.43
N LEU A 25 -40.16 35.19 1.46
CA LEU A 25 -40.20 33.73 1.71
C LEU A 25 -38.85 33.24 2.23
N PHE A 26 -37.76 33.56 1.53
CA PHE A 26 -36.41 33.19 1.96
C PHE A 26 -36.04 33.82 3.30
N ARG A 27 -36.45 35.06 3.55
CA ARG A 27 -36.25 35.71 4.85
C ARG A 27 -36.97 34.98 5.98
N HIS A 28 -38.20 34.50 5.76
CA HIS A 28 -38.97 33.76 6.76
C HIS A 28 -38.39 32.36 7.01
N LEU A 29 -38.05 31.62 5.93
CA LEU A 29 -37.40 30.31 6.03
C LEU A 29 -36.07 30.39 6.77
N ARG A 30 -35.26 31.41 6.48
CA ARG A 30 -34.01 31.68 7.19
C ARG A 30 -34.24 31.82 8.70
N TYR A 31 -35.22 32.63 9.10
CA TYR A 31 -35.53 32.85 10.51
C TYR A 31 -35.96 31.55 11.21
N LEU A 32 -36.75 30.72 10.53
CA LEU A 32 -37.17 29.41 11.05
C LEU A 32 -36.00 28.43 11.19
N LEU A 33 -35.07 28.41 10.24
CA LEU A 33 -33.92 27.50 10.22
C LEU A 33 -32.87 27.86 11.26
N VAL A 34 -32.56 29.15 11.44
CA VAL A 34 -31.64 29.61 12.48
C VAL A 34 -32.20 29.31 13.88
N LEU A 35 -33.51 29.44 14.08
CA LEU A 35 -34.16 29.12 15.37
C LEU A 35 -34.34 27.61 15.63
N ARG A 36 -34.36 26.78 14.58
CA ARG A 36 -34.55 25.32 14.66
C ARG A 36 -33.30 24.52 14.31
N ALA A 37 -32.13 25.15 14.30
CA ALA A 37 -30.86 24.52 13.94
C ALA A 37 -30.76 23.13 14.62
N GLY A 38 -31.01 22.08 13.82
CA GLY A 38 -30.83 20.71 14.27
C GLY A 38 -29.35 20.50 14.55
N GLY A 39 -29.04 19.64 15.51
CA GLY A 39 -27.66 19.25 15.77
C GLY A 39 -27.06 18.59 14.53
N ASP A 40 -25.77 18.82 14.30
CA ASP A 40 -25.05 18.11 13.25
C ASP A 40 -25.04 16.60 13.55
N ILE A 41 -25.22 15.78 12.51
CA ILE A 41 -25.21 14.32 12.59
C ILE A 41 -23.86 13.78 12.12
N GLU A 42 -23.47 12.60 12.60
CA GLU A 42 -22.25 11.96 12.13
C GLU A 42 -22.39 11.55 10.65
N HIS A 43 -21.37 11.83 9.84
CA HIS A 43 -21.36 11.49 8.42
C HIS A 43 -21.39 9.95 8.29
N PRO A 44 -22.29 9.38 7.47
CA PRO A 44 -22.54 7.94 7.43
C PRO A 44 -21.28 7.10 7.09
N ASN A 45 -20.38 7.67 6.28
CA ASN A 45 -19.17 6.98 5.81
C ASN A 45 -17.86 7.52 6.40
N LEU A 46 -17.90 8.63 7.16
CA LEU A 46 -16.69 9.32 7.64
C LEU A 46 -16.81 9.57 9.15
N LYS A 47 -16.30 8.63 9.95
CA LYS A 47 -16.33 8.72 11.42
C LYS A 47 -15.66 10.01 11.90
N GLY A 48 -16.31 10.71 12.83
CA GLY A 48 -15.82 11.98 13.37
C GLY A 48 -16.13 13.23 12.53
N PHE A 49 -16.64 13.08 11.31
CA PHE A 49 -17.15 14.21 10.52
C PHE A 49 -18.63 14.43 10.84
N LYS A 50 -19.01 15.69 11.03
CA LYS A 50 -20.39 16.08 11.33
C LYS A 50 -20.97 16.83 10.15
N ILE A 51 -22.13 16.40 9.68
CA ILE A 51 -22.86 17.05 8.60
C ILE A 51 -24.17 17.63 9.12
N ARG A 52 -24.57 18.73 8.50
CA ARG A 52 -25.87 19.35 8.75
C ARG A 52 -26.85 18.91 7.68
N PRO A 53 -27.90 18.15 8.02
CA PRO A 53 -28.83 17.67 7.01
C PRO A 53 -29.61 18.85 6.40
N PRO A 54 -29.87 18.83 5.08
CA PRO A 54 -30.68 19.84 4.43
C PRO A 54 -32.13 19.77 4.93
N VAL A 55 -32.84 20.90 4.85
CA VAL A 55 -34.27 20.96 5.22
C VAL A 55 -35.13 20.88 3.97
N ILE A 56 -36.04 19.91 3.97
CA ILE A 56 -36.90 19.59 2.82
C ILE A 56 -38.31 20.11 3.08
N PHE A 57 -38.81 20.92 2.16
CA PHE A 57 -40.20 21.37 2.08
C PHE A 57 -40.85 20.72 0.86
N LYS A 58 -41.28 19.45 1.02
CA LYS A 58 -41.81 18.63 -0.09
C LYS A 58 -42.97 19.30 -0.84
N ASP A 59 -43.91 19.93 -0.10
CA ASP A 59 -45.06 20.61 -0.68
C ASP A 59 -44.68 21.82 -1.56
N LEU A 60 -43.48 22.35 -1.38
CA LEU A 60 -42.93 23.45 -2.16
C LEU A 60 -41.95 22.99 -3.25
N GLY A 61 -41.64 21.69 -3.33
CA GLY A 61 -40.55 21.20 -4.17
C GLY A 61 -39.20 21.84 -3.84
N LEU A 62 -38.98 22.22 -2.57
CA LEU A 62 -37.83 23.03 -2.14
C LEU A 62 -36.97 22.24 -1.15
N LEU A 63 -35.66 22.29 -1.38
CA LEU A 63 -34.63 21.84 -0.45
C LEU A 63 -33.74 23.04 -0.09
N VAL A 64 -33.48 23.21 1.20
CA VAL A 64 -32.59 24.26 1.72
C VAL A 64 -31.36 23.62 2.35
N LYS A 65 -30.21 23.76 1.69
CA LYS A 65 -28.90 23.39 2.24
C LYS A 65 -28.33 24.61 2.95
N TYR A 66 -27.84 24.44 4.17
CA TYR A 66 -27.32 25.56 4.96
C TYR A 66 -26.25 25.09 5.93
N GLY A 67 -25.26 25.95 6.16
CA GLY A 67 -24.08 25.63 6.96
C GLY A 67 -23.10 26.80 6.97
N GLU A 68 -22.04 26.66 7.76
CA GLU A 68 -20.92 27.62 7.77
C GLU A 68 -19.86 27.17 6.75
N ALA A 69 -18.95 28.06 6.37
CA ALA A 69 -17.78 27.65 5.59
C ALA A 69 -16.80 26.85 6.48
N PRO A 70 -16.13 25.81 5.95
CA PRO A 70 -16.08 25.40 4.55
C PRO A 70 -17.24 24.48 4.09
N ASP A 71 -18.10 24.02 4.99
CA ASP A 71 -19.11 22.97 4.71
C ASP A 71 -20.18 23.41 3.70
N VAL A 72 -20.63 24.67 3.74
CA VAL A 72 -21.58 25.20 2.74
C VAL A 72 -21.10 26.55 2.23
N THR A 73 -20.86 26.63 0.91
CA THR A 73 -20.32 27.83 0.26
C THR A 73 -21.19 28.29 -0.90
N ILE A 74 -21.06 29.57 -1.26
CA ILE A 74 -21.72 30.14 -2.45
C ILE A 74 -21.21 29.46 -3.74
N ALA A 75 -20.01 28.88 -3.73
CA ALA A 75 -19.42 28.23 -4.91
C ALA A 75 -20.28 27.07 -5.41
N GLU A 76 -20.93 26.30 -4.53
CA GLU A 76 -21.88 25.25 -4.90
C GLU A 76 -23.10 25.83 -5.64
N GLY A 77 -23.69 26.91 -5.11
CA GLY A 77 -24.80 27.60 -5.77
C GLY A 77 -24.42 28.18 -7.14
N GLN A 78 -23.21 28.75 -7.25
CA GLN A 78 -22.66 29.23 -8.52
C GLN A 78 -22.42 28.08 -9.50
N CYS A 79 -21.99 26.92 -9.02
CA CYS A 79 -21.81 25.71 -9.82
C CYS A 79 -23.13 25.24 -10.43
N LEU A 80 -24.14 25.03 -9.60
CA LEU A 80 -25.48 24.63 -10.05
C LEU A 80 -26.06 25.64 -11.06
N TRP A 81 -25.90 26.94 -10.79
CA TRP A 81 -26.34 27.98 -11.72
C TRP A 81 -25.62 27.89 -13.06
N ALA A 82 -24.29 27.73 -13.04
CA ALA A 82 -23.48 27.71 -14.25
C ALA A 82 -23.77 26.48 -15.12
N ILE A 83 -23.86 25.29 -14.51
CA ILE A 83 -24.20 24.06 -15.25
C ILE A 83 -25.57 24.22 -15.89
N ARG A 84 -26.57 24.67 -15.13
CA ARG A 84 -27.93 24.87 -15.66
C ARG A 84 -27.99 25.90 -16.79
N HIS A 85 -27.17 26.95 -16.70
CA HIS A 85 -27.13 28.03 -17.68
C HIS A 85 -26.39 27.66 -18.97
N PHE A 86 -25.22 27.02 -18.85
CA PHE A 86 -24.35 26.72 -19.98
C PHE A 86 -24.58 25.32 -20.58
N LEU A 87 -25.09 24.38 -19.79
CA LEU A 87 -25.29 22.97 -20.14
C LEU A 87 -26.71 22.51 -19.75
N PRO A 88 -27.78 23.05 -20.36
CA PRO A 88 -29.17 22.77 -19.97
C PRO A 88 -29.57 21.29 -20.07
N GLN A 89 -28.82 20.48 -20.82
CA GLN A 89 -28.97 19.04 -20.97
C GLN A 89 -28.45 18.23 -19.78
N VAL A 90 -27.57 18.81 -18.95
CA VAL A 90 -27.04 18.14 -17.75
C VAL A 90 -28.08 18.24 -16.64
N PRO A 91 -28.57 17.11 -16.09
CA PRO A 91 -29.60 17.13 -15.06
C PRO A 91 -28.97 17.46 -13.70
N VAL A 92 -29.18 18.68 -13.22
CA VAL A 92 -28.81 19.15 -11.87
C VAL A 92 -30.00 19.85 -11.21
N PRO A 93 -30.07 19.91 -9.87
CA PRO A 93 -31.08 20.69 -9.18
C PRO A 93 -31.07 22.16 -9.61
N GLU A 94 -32.24 22.73 -9.88
CA GLU A 94 -32.34 24.16 -10.13
C GLU A 94 -32.05 24.95 -8.84
N ILE A 95 -31.08 25.87 -8.91
CA ILE A 95 -30.79 26.80 -7.81
C ILE A 95 -31.71 28.02 -7.91
N TYR A 96 -32.62 28.17 -6.96
CA TYR A 96 -33.54 29.31 -6.87
C TYR A 96 -32.90 30.56 -6.26
N GLY A 97 -31.79 30.38 -5.56
CA GLY A 97 -31.03 31.48 -4.97
C GLY A 97 -30.14 31.06 -3.82
N TRP A 98 -29.36 32.02 -3.33
CA TRP A 98 -28.56 31.86 -2.13
C TRP A 98 -28.40 33.17 -1.37
N THR A 99 -28.11 33.07 -0.09
CA THR A 99 -27.81 34.24 0.74
C THR A 99 -26.86 33.86 1.87
N GLN A 100 -26.17 34.86 2.41
CA GLN A 100 -25.40 34.73 3.63
C GLN A 100 -26.04 35.57 4.72
N ALA A 101 -26.11 35.01 5.92
CA ALA A 101 -26.58 35.72 7.10
C ALA A 101 -25.80 35.25 8.32
N GLU A 102 -25.26 36.20 9.08
CA GLU A 102 -24.36 35.92 10.20
C GLU A 102 -23.15 35.13 9.68
N SER A 103 -22.95 33.89 10.14
CA SER A 103 -21.90 32.96 9.65
C SER A 103 -22.42 31.90 8.67
N PHE A 104 -23.73 31.83 8.43
CA PHE A 104 -24.35 30.78 7.64
C PHE A 104 -24.56 31.18 6.18
N THR A 105 -24.22 30.26 5.27
CA THR A 105 -24.65 30.25 3.88
C THR A 105 -25.92 29.43 3.74
N PHE A 106 -26.88 29.91 2.94
CA PHE A 106 -28.13 29.21 2.61
C PHE A 106 -28.24 29.08 1.10
N LEU A 107 -28.43 27.86 0.60
CA LEU A 107 -28.69 27.52 -0.79
C LEU A 107 -30.14 27.01 -0.90
N TYR A 108 -30.94 27.67 -1.72
CA TYR A 108 -32.34 27.32 -1.98
C TYR A 108 -32.42 26.64 -3.34
N MET A 109 -32.68 25.34 -3.37
CA MET A 109 -32.64 24.55 -4.61
C MET A 109 -33.83 23.60 -4.74
N GLU A 110 -34.05 23.14 -5.95
CA GLU A 110 -35.08 22.17 -6.30
C GLU A 110 -34.93 20.89 -5.48
N PHE A 111 -36.04 20.42 -4.90
CA PHE A 111 -36.13 19.09 -4.33
C PHE A 111 -36.40 18.08 -5.45
N ILE A 112 -35.44 17.19 -5.68
CA ILE A 112 -35.56 16.13 -6.69
C ILE A 112 -36.41 14.97 -6.14
N ASP A 113 -37.59 14.77 -6.72
CA ASP A 113 -38.46 13.63 -6.38
C ASP A 113 -37.99 12.35 -7.09
N GLY A 114 -36.93 11.74 -6.55
CA GLY A 114 -36.37 10.48 -7.01
C GLY A 114 -35.95 9.57 -5.85
N ILE A 115 -35.22 8.51 -6.17
CA ILE A 115 -34.44 7.72 -5.21
C ILE A 115 -32.97 7.79 -5.61
N THR A 116 -32.06 7.62 -4.66
CA THR A 116 -30.63 7.53 -5.00
C THR A 116 -30.38 6.23 -5.77
N LEU A 117 -29.36 6.23 -6.63
CA LEU A 117 -28.93 5.04 -7.34
C LEU A 117 -28.49 3.97 -6.36
N HIS A 118 -27.84 4.36 -5.26
CA HIS A 118 -27.49 3.49 -4.14
C HIS A 118 -28.72 2.74 -3.60
N ASP A 119 -29.77 3.46 -3.20
CA ASP A 119 -30.95 2.84 -2.58
C ASP A 119 -31.77 2.01 -3.57
N GLY A 120 -31.71 2.35 -4.86
CA GLY A 120 -32.36 1.60 -5.93
C GLY A 120 -31.53 0.45 -6.50
N TRP A 121 -30.23 0.35 -6.20
CA TRP A 121 -29.25 -0.43 -6.97
C TRP A 121 -29.63 -1.91 -7.09
N ASP A 122 -29.99 -2.52 -5.97
CA ASP A 122 -30.33 -3.95 -5.88
C ASP A 122 -31.64 -4.32 -6.59
N THR A 123 -32.46 -3.33 -6.91
CA THR A 123 -33.74 -3.53 -7.62
C THR A 123 -33.59 -3.47 -9.14
N LEU A 124 -32.47 -2.94 -9.64
CA LEU A 124 -32.23 -2.74 -11.07
C LEU A 124 -31.79 -4.05 -11.75
N THR A 125 -32.37 -4.31 -12.93
CA THR A 125 -31.87 -5.39 -13.80
C THR A 125 -30.50 -5.03 -14.39
N PRO A 126 -29.67 -6.01 -14.81
CA PRO A 126 -28.38 -5.72 -15.46
C PRO A 126 -28.50 -4.82 -16.70
N THR A 127 -29.60 -4.93 -17.45
CA THR A 127 -29.91 -4.05 -18.60
C THR A 127 -30.18 -2.62 -18.15
N GLU A 128 -30.92 -2.42 -17.05
CA GLU A 128 -31.17 -1.09 -16.50
C GLU A 128 -29.91 -0.48 -15.89
N LYS A 129 -29.09 -1.26 -15.16
CA LYS A 129 -27.79 -0.81 -14.65
C LYS A 129 -26.87 -0.34 -15.77
N SER A 130 -26.80 -1.10 -16.87
CA SER A 130 -26.03 -0.71 -18.06
C SER A 130 -26.63 0.53 -18.73
N GLY A 131 -27.96 0.63 -18.82
CA GLY A 131 -28.64 1.82 -19.35
C GLY A 131 -28.42 3.09 -18.51
N VAL A 132 -28.29 2.96 -17.19
CA VAL A 132 -27.88 4.07 -16.31
C VAL A 132 -26.43 4.46 -16.58
N CYS A 133 -25.53 3.50 -16.79
CA CYS A 133 -24.12 3.79 -17.09
C CYS A 133 -23.97 4.59 -18.39
N GLU A 134 -24.69 4.23 -19.45
CA GLU A 134 -24.68 4.97 -20.72
C GLU A 134 -25.21 6.41 -20.57
N GLN A 135 -26.24 6.60 -19.74
CA GLN A 135 -26.75 7.94 -19.41
C GLN A 135 -25.69 8.76 -18.68
N LEU A 136 -25.05 8.19 -17.66
CA LEU A 136 -23.99 8.86 -16.89
C LEU A 136 -22.79 9.21 -17.78
N LYS A 137 -22.35 8.30 -18.64
CA LYS A 137 -21.27 8.55 -19.60
C LYS A 137 -21.59 9.73 -20.52
N THR A 138 -22.83 9.80 -21.00
CA THR A 138 -23.31 10.93 -21.81
C THR A 138 -23.30 12.23 -20.99
N ILE A 139 -23.82 12.21 -19.76
CA ILE A 139 -23.88 13.39 -18.89
C ILE A 139 -22.47 13.92 -18.56
N ILE A 140 -21.52 13.03 -18.24
CA ILE A 140 -20.14 13.38 -17.93
C ILE A 140 -19.43 13.94 -19.16
N ALA A 141 -19.65 13.35 -20.34
CA ALA A 141 -19.16 13.91 -21.59
C ALA A 141 -19.67 15.35 -21.77
N GLU A 142 -20.97 15.60 -21.57
CA GLU A 142 -21.59 16.94 -21.59
C GLU A 142 -20.92 17.92 -20.60
N ILE A 143 -20.65 17.48 -19.37
CA ILE A 143 -19.93 18.28 -18.37
C ILE A 143 -18.52 18.66 -18.85
N HIS A 144 -17.80 17.73 -19.49
CA HIS A 144 -16.46 17.98 -20.03
C HIS A 144 -16.42 18.93 -21.23
N HIS A 145 -17.59 19.32 -21.78
CA HIS A 145 -17.65 20.43 -22.73
C HIS A 145 -17.45 21.79 -22.07
N LEU A 146 -17.60 21.90 -20.75
CA LEU A 146 -17.28 23.13 -20.03
C LEU A 146 -15.78 23.40 -20.11
N ARG A 147 -15.41 24.63 -20.49
CA ARG A 147 -14.01 25.04 -20.58
C ARG A 147 -13.71 26.25 -19.71
N GLN A 148 -12.47 26.35 -19.27
CA GLN A 148 -11.91 27.60 -18.76
C GLN A 148 -11.55 28.52 -19.93
N GLY A 149 -11.37 29.81 -19.63
CA GLY A 149 -10.77 30.74 -20.59
C GLY A 149 -9.37 30.27 -21.00
N PRO A 150 -8.97 30.42 -22.27
CA PRO A 150 -7.65 29.98 -22.74
C PRO A 150 -6.49 30.64 -21.98
N ASP A 151 -6.70 31.88 -21.51
CA ASP A 151 -5.70 32.66 -20.77
C ASP A 151 -5.84 32.57 -19.24
N ASP A 152 -6.82 31.80 -18.74
CA ASP A 152 -7.13 31.69 -17.30
C ASP A 152 -7.27 30.22 -16.91
N GLN A 153 -6.21 29.44 -17.11
CA GLN A 153 -6.12 28.04 -16.67
C GLN A 153 -5.72 27.97 -15.19
N PHE A 154 -6.47 27.22 -14.39
CA PHE A 154 -6.21 26.99 -12.98
C PHE A 154 -6.83 25.67 -12.50
N ILE A 155 -6.39 25.20 -11.34
CA ILE A 155 -7.04 24.15 -10.54
C ILE A 155 -7.64 24.81 -9.32
N GLY A 156 -8.93 24.60 -9.09
CA GLY A 156 -9.69 25.36 -8.09
C GLY A 156 -11.18 25.21 -8.33
N ASN A 157 -12.01 25.68 -7.39
CA ASN A 157 -13.46 25.59 -7.57
C ASN A 157 -13.93 26.51 -8.73
N ILE A 158 -15.22 26.51 -9.04
CA ILE A 158 -15.76 27.27 -10.18
C ILE A 158 -15.46 28.79 -10.15
N ASN A 159 -15.24 29.37 -8.96
CA ASN A 159 -14.95 30.79 -8.80
C ASN A 159 -13.48 31.12 -8.56
N ARG A 160 -12.57 30.18 -8.90
CA ARG A 160 -11.11 30.31 -8.70
C ARG A 160 -10.69 30.34 -7.22
N GLY A 161 -11.56 29.88 -6.33
CA GLY A 161 -11.24 29.64 -4.93
C GLY A 161 -10.62 28.26 -4.70
N PRO A 162 -10.28 27.93 -3.44
CA PRO A 162 -9.81 26.61 -3.06
C PRO A 162 -10.84 25.52 -3.39
N LEU A 163 -10.35 24.31 -3.65
CA LEU A 163 -11.17 23.12 -3.79
C LEU A 163 -11.78 22.73 -2.44
N GLY A 164 -13.03 22.26 -2.47
CA GLY A 164 -13.77 21.77 -1.31
C GLY A 164 -13.66 20.27 -1.09
N ASP A 165 -12.71 19.60 -1.74
CA ASP A 165 -12.58 18.14 -1.70
C ASP A 165 -12.33 17.65 -0.26
N MET A 166 -13.29 16.95 0.32
CA MET A 166 -13.27 16.50 1.72
C MET A 166 -12.11 15.55 2.06
N VAL A 167 -11.53 14.90 1.05
CA VAL A 167 -10.38 14.01 1.22
C VAL A 167 -9.08 14.81 1.27
N LEU A 168 -9.06 16.00 0.66
CA LEU A 168 -7.93 16.91 0.64
C LEU A 168 -8.02 18.02 1.72
N THR A 169 -9.22 18.30 2.22
CA THR A 169 -9.46 19.35 3.22
C THR A 169 -9.56 18.78 4.64
N SER A 170 -8.85 19.40 5.58
CA SER A 170 -8.99 19.17 7.03
C SER A 170 -8.67 20.45 7.78
N THR A 171 -9.12 20.56 9.04
CA THR A 171 -8.84 21.72 9.91
C THR A 171 -7.35 22.00 10.12
N THR A 172 -6.50 20.99 9.91
CA THR A 172 -5.04 21.08 10.06
C THR A 172 -4.30 21.26 8.73
N LEU A 173 -4.99 21.10 7.60
CA LEU A 173 -4.41 21.20 6.27
C LEU A 173 -4.58 22.60 5.68
N PRO A 174 -3.62 23.08 4.88
CA PRO A 174 -3.77 24.33 4.14
C PRO A 174 -4.87 24.18 3.10
N CYS A 175 -5.45 25.30 2.71
CA CYS A 175 -6.43 25.34 1.63
C CYS A 175 -5.89 24.69 0.35
N VAL A 176 -6.77 23.98 -0.34
CA VAL A 176 -6.44 23.21 -1.56
C VAL A 176 -6.52 24.15 -2.76
N GLY A 177 -5.48 24.94 -2.97
CA GLY A 177 -5.38 25.88 -4.09
C GLY A 177 -6.07 27.23 -3.85
N PRO A 178 -6.39 27.99 -4.92
CA PRO A 178 -6.25 27.60 -6.32
C PRO A 178 -4.78 27.44 -6.75
N PHE A 179 -4.52 26.56 -7.70
CA PHE A 179 -3.20 26.35 -8.30
C PHE A 179 -3.18 26.86 -9.74
N SER A 180 -2.04 27.41 -10.17
CA SER A 180 -1.86 27.87 -11.55
C SER A 180 -1.47 26.76 -12.53
N SER A 181 -1.22 25.54 -12.05
CA SER A 181 -0.79 24.40 -12.87
C SER A 181 -1.07 23.07 -12.18
N VAL A 182 -1.14 22.01 -12.99
CA VAL A 182 -1.23 20.61 -12.53
C VAL A 182 -0.01 20.21 -11.70
N THR A 183 1.19 20.59 -12.13
CA THR A 183 2.43 20.44 -11.33
C THR A 183 2.27 21.01 -9.92
N GLY A 184 1.76 22.24 -9.80
CA GLY A 184 1.58 22.88 -8.49
C GLY A 184 0.57 22.15 -7.59
N PHE A 185 -0.46 21.55 -8.17
CA PHE A 185 -1.39 20.68 -7.43
C PHE A 185 -0.73 19.37 -6.99
N HIS A 186 0.05 18.73 -7.86
CA HIS A 186 0.78 17.50 -7.52
C HIS A 186 1.89 17.72 -6.49
N ASP A 187 2.60 18.83 -6.56
CA ASP A 187 3.58 19.23 -5.53
C ASP A 187 2.89 19.41 -4.18
N TRP A 188 1.71 20.04 -4.17
CA TRP A 188 0.91 20.19 -2.97
C TRP A 188 0.42 18.86 -2.40
N LEU A 189 -0.03 17.92 -3.26
CA LEU A 189 -0.39 16.56 -2.84
C LEU A 189 0.81 15.83 -2.23
N SER A 190 1.99 15.95 -2.85
CA SER A 190 3.24 15.38 -2.36
C SER A 190 3.60 15.93 -0.98
N ASP A 191 3.50 17.24 -0.79
CA ASP A 191 3.72 17.88 0.49
C ASP A 191 2.71 17.39 1.55
N MET A 192 1.45 17.18 1.18
CA MET A 192 0.43 16.64 2.09
C MET A 192 0.86 15.28 2.64
N VAL A 193 1.32 14.37 1.79
CA VAL A 193 1.79 13.03 2.17
C VAL A 193 3.01 13.08 3.10
N LYS A 194 3.87 14.09 2.94
CA LYS A 194 5.10 14.24 3.74
C LYS A 194 4.88 14.93 5.09
N ARG A 195 3.79 15.70 5.25
CA ARG A 195 3.51 16.51 6.46
C ARG A 195 3.50 15.73 7.77
N PRO A 196 2.99 14.49 7.87
CA PRO A 196 3.05 13.72 9.11
C PRO A 196 4.47 13.57 9.66
N ALA A 197 5.51 13.56 8.80
CA ALA A 197 6.90 13.51 9.26
C ALA A 197 7.29 14.72 10.13
N LYS A 198 6.65 15.89 9.92
CA LYS A 198 6.90 17.10 10.72
C LYS A 198 6.34 17.02 12.15
N VAL A 199 5.40 16.11 12.41
CA VAL A 199 4.89 15.85 13.77
C VAL A 199 6.03 15.29 14.65
N HIS A 200 6.87 14.43 14.08
CA HIS A 200 7.98 13.81 14.78
C HIS A 200 9.31 14.54 14.59
N ARG A 201 9.47 15.29 13.50
CA ARG A 201 10.68 16.03 13.12
C ARG A 201 10.35 17.45 12.64
N PRO A 202 10.09 18.39 13.56
CA PRO A 202 9.67 19.76 13.20
C PRO A 202 10.73 20.54 12.40
N ASP A 203 11.99 20.15 12.52
CA ASP A 203 13.17 20.71 11.85
C ASP A 203 13.35 20.24 10.40
N LEU A 204 12.65 19.18 9.98
CA LEU A 204 12.82 18.55 8.68
C LEU A 204 12.14 19.37 7.58
N ASP A 205 12.88 19.69 6.52
CA ASP A 205 12.29 20.29 5.32
C ASP A 205 11.50 19.21 4.55
N LEU A 206 10.29 19.54 4.07
CA LEU A 206 9.51 18.59 3.25
C LEU A 206 10.22 18.33 1.91
N ALA A 207 11.01 19.29 1.43
CA ALA A 207 11.82 19.13 0.23
C ALA A 207 12.87 18.00 0.37
N ASP A 208 13.33 17.72 1.59
CA ASP A 208 14.32 16.67 1.87
C ASP A 208 13.67 15.27 1.94
N ILE A 209 12.34 15.20 2.02
CA ILE A 209 11.59 13.94 2.04
C ILE A 209 11.24 13.56 0.61
N ARG A 210 11.80 12.44 0.15
CA ARG A 210 11.47 11.88 -1.17
C ARG A 210 10.06 11.29 -1.13
N ASP A 211 9.21 11.72 -2.05
CA ASP A 211 7.94 11.07 -2.34
C ASP A 211 8.08 10.26 -3.63
N PRO A 212 7.99 8.91 -3.56
CA PRO A 212 8.14 8.06 -4.74
C PRO A 212 6.95 8.14 -5.71
N TYR A 213 5.80 8.65 -5.27
CA TYR A 213 4.58 8.73 -6.09
C TYR A 213 4.51 10.03 -6.88
N ARG A 214 5.24 11.07 -6.47
CA ARG A 214 5.25 12.37 -7.16
C ARG A 214 5.67 12.27 -8.63
N GLU A 215 6.67 11.43 -8.93
CA GLU A 215 7.16 11.19 -10.31
C GLU A 215 6.14 10.40 -11.16
N MET A 216 5.17 9.74 -10.54
CA MET A 216 4.12 8.97 -11.21
C MET A 216 2.87 9.81 -11.51
N LEU A 217 2.81 11.05 -10.99
CA LEU A 217 1.70 11.97 -11.25
C LEU A 217 1.91 12.72 -12.59
N PRO A 218 0.96 12.64 -13.54
CA PRO A 218 1.08 13.23 -14.87
C PRO A 218 0.86 14.74 -14.90
N ASP A 219 1.94 15.51 -14.79
CA ASP A 219 1.94 16.98 -14.79
C ASP A 219 1.37 17.63 -16.06
N ASP A 220 1.26 16.87 -17.15
CA ASP A 220 0.68 17.28 -18.43
C ASP A 220 -0.82 16.92 -18.58
N SER A 221 -1.46 16.47 -17.50
CA SER A 221 -2.89 16.14 -17.52
C SER A 221 -3.75 17.32 -17.95
N PRO A 222 -4.74 17.11 -18.83
CA PRO A 222 -5.70 18.16 -19.14
C PRO A 222 -6.53 18.49 -17.90
N VAL A 223 -6.89 19.77 -17.75
CA VAL A 223 -7.79 20.23 -16.68
C VAL A 223 -9.22 20.19 -17.19
N THR A 224 -10.11 19.54 -16.43
CA THR A 224 -11.53 19.37 -16.75
C THR A 224 -12.40 19.83 -15.59
N PHE A 225 -13.65 20.19 -15.88
CA PHE A 225 -14.62 20.41 -14.83
C PHE A 225 -15.09 19.05 -14.31
N THR A 226 -15.00 18.86 -13.01
CA THR A 226 -15.10 17.55 -12.34
C THR A 226 -16.05 17.71 -11.16
N HIS A 227 -16.96 16.76 -10.99
CA HIS A 227 -17.89 16.70 -9.86
C HIS A 227 -17.13 16.45 -8.55
N ALA A 228 -16.14 15.56 -8.61
CA ALA A 228 -15.26 15.19 -7.49
C ALA A 228 -15.99 14.53 -6.31
N ASP A 229 -17.18 13.99 -6.55
CA ASP A 229 -17.89 13.12 -5.60
C ASP A 229 -18.99 12.30 -6.31
N LEU A 230 -18.65 11.78 -7.49
CA LEU A 230 -19.58 11.04 -8.33
C LEU A 230 -19.76 9.60 -7.81
N ASN A 231 -20.60 9.46 -6.79
CA ASN A 231 -20.92 8.19 -6.15
C ASN A 231 -22.42 7.84 -6.32
N PRO A 232 -22.84 6.58 -6.11
CA PRO A 232 -24.24 6.18 -6.24
C PRO A 232 -25.22 6.90 -5.29
N VAL A 233 -24.76 7.46 -4.16
CA VAL A 233 -25.64 8.23 -3.25
C VAL A 233 -25.95 9.62 -3.81
N ASN A 234 -25.10 10.15 -4.68
CA ASN A 234 -25.22 11.45 -5.33
C ASN A 234 -25.86 11.40 -6.74
N ILE A 235 -26.32 10.22 -7.17
CA ILE A 235 -27.01 10.03 -8.45
C ILE A 235 -28.48 9.75 -8.17
N MET A 236 -29.38 10.63 -8.62
CA MET A 236 -30.82 10.45 -8.47
C MET A 236 -31.41 9.76 -9.70
N VAL A 237 -32.23 8.73 -9.48
CA VAL A 237 -32.93 8.00 -10.54
C VAL A 237 -34.45 8.00 -10.36
N SER A 238 -35.15 7.79 -11.47
CA SER A 238 -36.61 7.66 -11.50
C SER A 238 -37.09 6.41 -10.76
N LYS A 239 -38.18 6.51 -10.01
CA LYS A 239 -38.82 5.38 -9.28
C LYS A 239 -39.46 4.31 -10.19
N GLY A 240 -39.55 4.55 -11.50
CA GLY A 240 -40.21 3.67 -12.47
C GLY A 240 -39.24 3.08 -13.51
N SER A 241 -39.75 2.16 -14.32
CA SER A 241 -39.03 1.60 -15.47
C SER A 241 -39.51 2.25 -16.79
N PRO A 242 -38.60 2.62 -17.71
CA PRO A 242 -37.16 2.43 -17.64
C PRO A 242 -36.49 3.39 -16.64
N CYS A 243 -35.49 2.88 -15.93
CA CYS A 243 -34.70 3.67 -14.98
C CYS A 243 -33.94 4.80 -15.71
N ARG A 244 -34.16 6.04 -15.30
CA ARG A 244 -33.50 7.23 -15.86
C ARG A 244 -32.79 8.04 -14.79
N VAL A 245 -31.63 8.57 -15.12
CA VAL A 245 -30.95 9.56 -14.30
C VAL A 245 -31.75 10.87 -14.35
N VAL A 246 -32.24 11.33 -13.21
CA VAL A 246 -33.08 12.54 -13.10
C VAL A 246 -32.31 13.74 -12.55
N ALA A 247 -31.25 13.52 -11.78
CA ALA A 247 -30.32 14.56 -11.35
C ALA A 247 -29.00 13.96 -10.86
N ILE A 248 -27.91 14.70 -11.00
CA ILE A 248 -26.69 14.55 -10.21
C ILE A 248 -26.71 15.64 -9.14
N ILE A 249 -26.51 15.27 -7.87
CA ILE A 249 -26.61 16.15 -6.71
C ILE A 249 -25.28 16.25 -5.97
N ASP A 250 -25.18 17.18 -5.03
CA ASP A 250 -24.03 17.41 -4.15
C ASP A 250 -22.75 17.88 -4.85
N TRP A 251 -22.84 19.08 -5.45
CA TRP A 251 -21.78 19.69 -6.25
C TRP A 251 -20.78 20.51 -5.42
N GLU A 252 -20.75 20.35 -4.10
CA GLU A 252 -19.93 21.18 -3.21
C GLU A 252 -18.41 20.98 -3.40
N GLN A 253 -18.00 19.78 -3.78
CA GLN A 253 -16.59 19.43 -4.05
C GLN A 253 -16.17 19.74 -5.49
N SER A 254 -17.12 20.17 -6.33
CA SER A 254 -16.87 20.35 -7.76
C SER A 254 -15.91 21.50 -8.08
N GLY A 255 -15.23 21.37 -9.21
CA GLY A 255 -14.23 22.34 -9.61
C GLY A 255 -13.46 21.91 -10.84
N TRP A 256 -12.37 22.63 -11.09
CA TRP A 256 -11.41 22.33 -12.12
C TRP A 256 -10.28 21.47 -11.55
N TYR A 257 -10.17 20.24 -12.04
CA TYR A 257 -9.21 19.23 -11.59
C TYR A 257 -8.45 18.63 -12.78
N PRO A 258 -7.31 17.96 -12.55
CA PRO A 258 -6.74 17.06 -13.54
C PRO A 258 -7.76 16.00 -13.98
N ALA A 259 -7.81 15.66 -15.26
CA ALA A 259 -8.88 14.81 -15.83
C ALA A 259 -8.98 13.41 -15.21
N TYR A 260 -7.90 12.87 -14.65
CA TYR A 260 -7.92 11.58 -13.97
C TYR A 260 -8.70 11.61 -12.64
N TRP A 261 -8.94 12.79 -12.07
CA TRP A 261 -9.44 12.95 -10.70
C TRP A 261 -10.83 12.37 -10.51
N GLU A 262 -11.73 12.52 -11.49
CA GLU A 262 -13.10 12.01 -11.39
C GLU A 262 -13.11 10.49 -11.13
N PHE A 263 -12.31 9.74 -11.90
CA PHE A 263 -12.18 8.29 -11.72
C PHE A 263 -11.58 7.95 -10.36
N CYS A 264 -10.44 8.55 -10.01
CA CYS A 264 -9.74 8.23 -8.76
C CYS A 264 -10.60 8.54 -7.53
N LYS A 265 -11.37 9.63 -7.59
CA LYS A 265 -12.27 10.05 -6.50
C LYS A 265 -13.52 9.18 -6.42
N ALA A 266 -14.13 8.83 -7.55
CA ALA A 266 -15.28 7.91 -7.58
C ALA A 266 -14.88 6.49 -7.11
N GLU A 267 -13.69 6.01 -7.50
CA GLU A 267 -13.15 4.74 -7.04
C GLU A 267 -12.89 4.76 -5.53
N TYR A 268 -12.31 5.84 -5.00
CA TYR A 268 -11.99 5.98 -3.58
C TYR A 268 -13.21 6.08 -2.67
N THR A 269 -14.26 6.77 -3.12
CA THR A 269 -15.45 7.09 -2.29
C THR A 269 -16.52 5.99 -2.29
N THR A 270 -16.39 4.99 -3.17
CA THR A 270 -17.34 3.87 -3.26
C THR A 270 -16.93 2.70 -2.35
N GLU A 271 -17.90 1.84 -2.03
CA GLU A 271 -17.63 0.64 -1.24
C GLU A 271 -16.63 -0.27 -1.97
N LEU A 272 -15.55 -0.62 -1.26
CA LEU A 272 -14.47 -1.43 -1.80
C LEU A 272 -14.98 -2.81 -2.21
N HIS A 273 -14.65 -3.22 -3.44
CA HIS A 273 -15.08 -4.48 -4.08
C HIS A 273 -16.59 -4.58 -4.31
N SER A 274 -17.34 -3.48 -4.24
CA SER A 274 -18.73 -3.47 -4.65
C SER A 274 -18.88 -3.78 -6.15
N GLU A 275 -20.04 -4.31 -6.52
CA GLU A 275 -20.41 -4.52 -7.94
C GLU A 275 -20.31 -3.21 -8.72
N TRP A 276 -20.73 -2.09 -8.13
CA TRP A 276 -20.61 -0.76 -8.71
C TRP A 276 -19.15 -0.43 -9.06
N GLN A 277 -18.24 -0.52 -8.08
CA GLN A 277 -16.83 -0.17 -8.26
C GLN A 277 -16.15 -1.07 -9.30
N THR A 278 -16.39 -2.38 -9.23
CA THR A 278 -15.63 -3.36 -10.01
C THR A 278 -16.17 -3.57 -11.42
N GLU A 279 -17.48 -3.44 -11.64
CA GLU A 279 -18.09 -3.77 -12.94
C GLU A 279 -18.66 -2.54 -13.66
N TYR A 280 -19.26 -1.58 -12.95
CA TYR A 280 -20.04 -0.51 -13.58
C TYR A 280 -19.32 0.84 -13.64
N LEU A 281 -18.49 1.18 -12.65
CA LEU A 281 -17.70 2.40 -12.67
C LEU A 281 -16.78 2.48 -13.91
N PRO A 282 -16.07 1.42 -14.34
CA PRO A 282 -15.26 1.44 -15.57
C PRO A 282 -16.09 1.56 -16.86
N LYS A 283 -17.41 1.32 -16.79
CA LYS A 283 -18.33 1.56 -17.93
C LYS A 283 -18.71 3.04 -18.03
N VAL A 284 -18.71 3.76 -16.90
CA VAL A 284 -19.08 5.18 -16.80
C VAL A 284 -17.88 6.10 -17.04
N LEU A 285 -16.74 5.81 -16.40
CA LEU A 285 -15.52 6.61 -16.46
C LEU A 285 -14.39 5.77 -17.04
N ASP A 286 -13.61 6.38 -17.93
CA ASP A 286 -12.42 5.73 -18.49
C ASP A 286 -11.32 5.68 -17.42
N GLU A 287 -10.78 4.48 -17.20
CA GLU A 287 -9.68 4.27 -16.26
C GLU A 287 -8.41 4.99 -16.77
N PRO A 288 -7.80 5.88 -15.97
CA PRO A 288 -6.68 6.70 -16.43
C PRO A 288 -5.41 5.85 -16.56
N ALA A 289 -4.62 6.00 -17.63
CA ALA A 289 -3.40 5.20 -17.83
C ALA A 289 -2.34 5.33 -16.70
N CYS A 290 -2.47 6.33 -15.83
CA CYS A 290 -1.58 6.63 -14.71
C CYS A 290 -2.07 6.11 -13.34
N VAL A 291 -3.04 5.16 -13.30
CA VAL A 291 -3.71 4.70 -12.07
C VAL A 291 -2.77 4.49 -10.88
N GLU A 292 -1.62 3.82 -11.09
CA GLU A 292 -0.70 3.50 -10.00
C GLU A 292 -0.17 4.73 -9.24
N GLY A 293 -0.02 5.88 -9.91
CA GLY A 293 0.49 7.12 -9.33
C GLY A 293 -0.61 8.11 -8.95
N SER A 294 -1.75 8.03 -9.63
CA SER A 294 -2.88 8.94 -9.46
C SER A 294 -3.98 8.41 -8.53
N SER A 295 -3.94 7.12 -8.18
CA SER A 295 -4.91 6.53 -7.26
C SER A 295 -4.83 7.21 -5.91
N LEU A 296 -5.97 7.78 -5.49
CA LEU A 296 -6.11 8.38 -4.16
C LEU A 296 -5.84 7.38 -3.04
N GLN A 297 -6.12 6.09 -3.25
CA GLN A 297 -5.79 5.05 -2.28
C GLN A 297 -4.28 4.94 -2.07
N VAL A 298 -3.49 4.98 -3.15
CA VAL A 298 -2.03 4.96 -3.07
C VAL A 298 -1.51 6.23 -2.40
N LEU A 299 -1.99 7.40 -2.83
CA LEU A 299 -1.56 8.69 -2.28
C LEU A 299 -1.90 8.81 -0.78
N LEU A 300 -3.05 8.31 -0.34
CA LEU A 300 -3.52 8.46 1.04
C LEU A 300 -3.18 7.29 1.95
N SER A 301 -2.69 6.16 1.41
CA SER A 301 -2.26 4.99 2.20
C SER A 301 -1.12 5.31 3.18
N THR A 302 -0.46 6.45 3.00
CA THR A 302 0.67 6.93 3.80
C THR A 302 0.27 8.00 4.82
N ASN A 303 -0.98 8.48 4.80
CA ASN A 303 -1.46 9.50 5.73
C ASN A 303 -1.92 8.84 7.05
N SER A 304 -1.11 9.00 8.11
CA SER A 304 -1.30 8.39 9.43
C SER A 304 -2.45 8.94 10.26
N ASP A 305 -3.12 10.01 9.82
CA ASP A 305 -4.12 10.73 10.63
C ASP A 305 -5.57 10.34 10.35
N TYR A 306 -5.85 9.41 9.43
CA TYR A 306 -7.19 8.85 9.32
C TYR A 306 -7.37 7.67 10.28
N SER A 307 -8.33 7.82 11.21
CA SER A 307 -8.87 6.70 11.97
C SER A 307 -9.65 5.78 11.03
N VAL A 308 -8.93 4.98 10.26
CA VAL A 308 -9.55 3.94 9.46
C VAL A 308 -9.85 2.77 10.39
N GLY A 309 -11.04 2.22 10.26
CA GLY A 309 -11.37 0.93 10.87
C GLY A 309 -10.39 -0.17 10.45
N SER A 310 -10.67 -1.39 10.92
CA SER A 310 -9.87 -2.60 10.68
C SER A 310 -9.35 -2.80 9.24
N THR A 311 -10.04 -2.26 8.23
CA THR A 311 -9.75 -2.44 6.80
C THR A 311 -8.42 -1.84 6.32
N SER A 312 -8.00 -0.65 6.74
CA SER A 312 -6.70 -0.07 6.29
C SER A 312 -5.50 -0.79 6.90
N GLN A 313 -5.63 -1.22 8.16
CA GLN A 313 -4.62 -2.03 8.83
C GLN A 313 -4.49 -3.42 8.19
N LEU A 314 -5.61 -4.02 7.78
CA LEU A 314 -5.63 -5.26 7.02
C LEU A 314 -4.95 -5.10 5.66
N VAL A 315 -5.24 -4.01 4.92
CA VAL A 315 -4.62 -3.75 3.62
C VAL A 315 -3.11 -3.54 3.75
N SER A 316 -2.66 -2.80 4.76
CA SER A 316 -1.23 -2.62 5.04
C SER A 316 -0.56 -3.95 5.42
N SER A 317 -1.17 -4.73 6.31
CA SER A 317 -0.66 -6.04 6.72
C SER A 317 -0.61 -7.03 5.54
N LEU A 318 -1.62 -6.99 4.66
CA LEU A 318 -1.69 -7.80 3.45
C LEU A 318 -0.58 -7.39 2.47
N PHE A 319 -0.40 -6.10 2.21
CA PHE A 319 0.67 -5.58 1.36
C PHE A 319 2.04 -6.06 1.84
N TRP A 320 2.36 -5.88 3.13
CA TRP A 320 3.65 -6.27 3.68
C TRP A 320 3.87 -7.80 3.68
N THR A 321 2.79 -8.58 3.86
CA THR A 321 2.83 -10.04 3.76
C THR A 321 3.10 -10.50 2.33
N CYS A 322 2.43 -9.89 1.34
CA CYS A 322 2.63 -10.17 -0.07
C CYS A 322 4.03 -9.73 -0.54
N TYR A 323 4.47 -8.52 -0.17
CA TYR A 323 5.80 -7.99 -0.48
C TYR A 323 6.91 -8.92 0.04
N LYS A 324 6.82 -9.32 1.30
CA LYS A 324 7.76 -10.29 1.90
C LYS A 324 7.79 -11.60 1.10
N SER A 325 6.63 -12.15 0.78
CA SER A 325 6.52 -13.44 0.09
C SER A 325 7.10 -13.37 -1.33
N GLU A 326 6.82 -12.30 -2.05
CA GLU A 326 7.37 -12.06 -3.39
C GLU A 326 8.91 -11.95 -3.34
N ARG A 327 9.46 -11.18 -2.39
CA ARG A 327 10.90 -10.98 -2.26
C ARG A 327 11.64 -12.23 -1.79
N GLU A 328 11.00 -13.10 -1.03
CA GLU A 328 11.54 -14.43 -0.72
C GLU A 328 11.66 -15.30 -1.97
N ILE A 329 10.65 -15.29 -2.85
CA ILE A 329 10.64 -16.10 -4.07
C ILE A 329 11.59 -15.52 -5.13
N LEU A 330 11.61 -14.20 -5.33
CA LEU A 330 12.50 -13.52 -6.29
C LEU A 330 13.98 -13.73 -5.97
N SER A 331 14.33 -13.94 -4.70
CA SER A 331 15.72 -14.24 -4.33
C SER A 331 16.21 -15.62 -4.79
N GLU A 332 15.29 -16.53 -5.14
CA GLU A 332 15.62 -17.91 -5.52
C GLU A 332 15.19 -18.26 -6.96
N LEU A 333 14.26 -17.50 -7.56
CA LEU A 333 13.81 -17.67 -8.93
C LEU A 333 14.08 -16.40 -9.73
N PRO A 334 14.66 -16.49 -10.95
CA PRO A 334 14.90 -15.35 -11.84
C PRO A 334 13.59 -14.93 -12.54
N LEU A 335 12.54 -14.74 -11.74
CA LEU A 335 11.31 -14.07 -12.19
C LEU A 335 11.67 -12.58 -12.31
N GLY A 336 11.18 -11.90 -13.35
CA GLY A 336 11.66 -10.57 -13.77
C GLY A 336 11.44 -9.42 -12.77
N ILE A 337 10.81 -8.33 -13.21
CA ILE A 337 10.57 -7.15 -12.36
C ILE A 337 9.58 -7.54 -11.25
N PRO A 338 9.85 -7.22 -9.97
CA PRO A 338 8.90 -7.45 -8.88
C PRO A 338 7.53 -6.82 -9.18
N ALA A 339 6.42 -7.52 -8.94
CA ALA A 339 5.08 -6.96 -9.09
C ALA A 339 4.81 -5.93 -7.99
N LEU A 340 5.38 -6.11 -6.79
CA LEU A 340 5.36 -5.11 -5.73
C LEU A 340 6.68 -4.34 -5.73
N ARG A 341 6.64 -3.06 -6.14
CA ARG A 341 7.82 -2.17 -6.13
C ARG A 341 8.33 -1.96 -4.70
N ASP A 342 9.59 -1.51 -4.58
CA ASP A 342 10.21 -1.24 -3.28
C ASP A 342 9.37 -0.22 -2.49
N PRO A 343 9.22 -0.40 -1.17
CA PRO A 343 8.41 0.49 -0.35
C PRO A 343 8.98 1.92 -0.36
N PRO A 344 8.12 2.95 -0.26
CA PRO A 344 8.48 4.37 -0.31
C PRO A 344 9.61 4.79 0.63
N SER A 345 9.71 4.17 1.80
CA SER A 345 10.76 4.39 2.79
C SER A 345 10.99 3.15 3.66
N GLN A 346 12.16 3.05 4.32
CA GLN A 346 12.44 2.04 5.33
C GLN A 346 11.55 2.18 6.59
N ASP A 347 10.80 3.28 6.73
CA ASP A 347 9.96 3.59 7.89
C ASP A 347 8.44 3.47 7.62
N SER A 348 8.03 3.07 6.40
CA SER A 348 6.62 2.95 5.96
C SER A 348 5.86 1.74 6.55
N TYR A 349 6.31 1.23 7.68
CA TYR A 349 5.77 0.02 8.30
C TYR A 349 4.50 0.35 9.06
N PRO A 350 3.56 -0.60 9.17
CA PRO A 350 2.28 -0.29 9.76
C PRO A 350 2.52 0.18 11.21
N PRO A 351 1.96 1.34 11.61
CA PRO A 351 2.21 1.90 12.93
C PRO A 351 1.81 0.88 13.99
N PRO A 352 2.44 0.90 15.19
CA PRO A 352 1.96 0.10 16.31
C PRO A 352 0.46 0.36 16.44
N GLN A 353 -0.36 -0.70 16.51
CA GLN A 353 -1.78 -0.58 16.82
C GLN A 353 -1.90 0.47 17.93
N GLN A 354 -2.70 1.53 17.75
CA GLN A 354 -3.19 2.25 18.92
C GLN A 354 -3.82 1.15 19.78
N ILE A 355 -3.18 0.81 20.90
CA ILE A 355 -3.58 -0.29 21.78
C ILE A 355 -4.92 0.13 22.38
N THR A 356 -5.99 0.02 21.60
CA THR A 356 -7.35 -0.10 22.10
C THR A 356 -7.36 -1.40 22.86
N ARG A 357 -7.66 -1.32 24.15
CA ARG A 357 -7.50 -2.36 25.19
C ARG A 357 -8.32 -3.65 24.96
N ASP A 358 -8.78 -3.91 23.75
CA ASP A 358 -9.77 -4.94 23.41
C ASP A 358 -9.30 -5.92 22.31
N LEU A 359 -7.98 -6.08 22.08
CA LEU A 359 -7.49 -7.19 21.25
C LEU A 359 -7.57 -8.51 22.02
N SER A 360 -7.96 -9.57 21.33
CA SER A 360 -7.76 -10.91 21.88
C SER A 360 -6.26 -11.22 21.93
N ALA A 361 -5.82 -12.02 22.92
CA ALA A 361 -4.41 -12.41 23.05
C ALA A 361 -3.82 -13.00 21.76
N SER A 362 -4.64 -13.68 20.95
CA SER A 362 -4.24 -14.26 19.66
C SER A 362 -3.92 -13.21 18.58
N GLU A 363 -4.59 -12.05 18.59
CA GLU A 363 -4.38 -10.99 17.61
C GLU A 363 -3.13 -10.17 17.94
N GLU A 364 -2.88 -9.97 19.24
CA GLU A 364 -1.65 -9.33 19.74
C GLU A 364 -0.40 -10.17 19.40
N ASP A 365 -0.46 -11.50 19.62
CA ASP A 365 0.63 -12.42 19.28
C ASP A 365 0.92 -12.45 17.77
N SER A 366 -0.14 -12.45 16.94
CA SER A 366 -0.02 -12.41 15.48
C SER A 366 0.64 -11.11 14.99
N TRP A 367 0.34 -10.00 15.66
CA TRP A 367 0.92 -8.70 15.38
C TRP A 367 2.42 -8.64 15.75
N PHE A 368 2.79 -9.11 16.94
CA PHE A 368 4.20 -9.19 17.35
C PHE A 368 5.01 -10.10 16.42
N PHE A 369 4.42 -11.21 15.98
CA PHE A 369 5.04 -12.10 15.01
C PHE A 369 5.27 -11.40 13.67
N LEU A 370 4.27 -10.68 13.13
CA LEU A 370 4.40 -9.95 11.87
C LEU A 370 5.53 -8.90 11.93
N LEU A 371 5.57 -8.09 12.99
CA LEU A 371 6.63 -7.09 13.18
C LEU A 371 8.02 -7.72 13.30
N SER A 372 8.11 -8.87 13.95
CA SER A 372 9.35 -9.63 14.11
C SER A 372 9.86 -10.18 12.79
N GLU A 373 8.97 -10.76 11.98
CA GLU A 373 9.28 -11.25 10.65
C GLU A 373 9.74 -10.11 9.72
N LEU A 374 9.09 -8.94 9.79
CA LEU A 374 9.45 -7.77 9.00
C LEU A 374 10.81 -7.20 9.41
N THR A 375 11.10 -7.14 10.71
CA THR A 375 12.38 -6.65 11.23
C THR A 375 13.53 -7.57 10.78
N LEU A 376 13.39 -8.88 10.95
CA LEU A 376 14.40 -9.84 10.50
C LEU A 376 14.56 -9.82 8.98
N ARG A 377 13.49 -9.60 8.21
CA ARG A 377 13.56 -9.49 6.75
C ARG A 377 14.42 -8.30 6.31
N ARG A 378 14.26 -7.12 6.92
CA ARG A 378 15.09 -5.94 6.61
C ARG A 378 16.57 -6.24 6.77
N ILE A 379 16.94 -6.82 7.91
CA ILE A 379 18.32 -7.17 8.19
C ILE A 379 18.79 -8.22 7.17
N THR A 380 17.95 -9.19 6.84
CA THR A 380 18.26 -10.21 5.82
C THR A 380 18.57 -9.57 4.47
N ASP A 381 17.74 -8.63 4.00
CA ASP A 381 17.88 -8.01 2.69
C ASP A 381 19.16 -7.16 2.61
N GLN A 382 19.44 -6.37 3.66
CA GLN A 382 20.68 -5.57 3.75
C GLN A 382 21.93 -6.47 3.76
N VAL A 383 21.89 -7.55 4.54
CA VAL A 383 22.98 -8.54 4.59
C VAL A 383 23.13 -9.23 3.23
N ALA A 384 22.03 -9.65 2.60
CA ALA A 384 22.05 -10.36 1.32
C ALA A 384 22.67 -9.51 0.20
N GLU A 385 22.34 -8.21 0.14
CA GLU A 385 22.93 -7.30 -0.84
C GLU A 385 24.44 -7.22 -0.70
N ILE A 386 24.94 -7.05 0.53
CA ILE A 386 26.38 -6.94 0.81
C ILE A 386 27.10 -8.26 0.52
N VAL A 387 26.55 -9.38 1.00
CA VAL A 387 27.13 -10.71 0.84
C VAL A 387 27.18 -11.10 -0.63
N THR A 388 26.10 -10.91 -1.39
CA THR A 388 26.05 -11.23 -2.81
C THR A 388 27.06 -10.39 -3.58
N LYS A 389 27.10 -9.05 -3.37
CA LYS A 389 28.10 -8.18 -4.03
C LYS A 389 29.54 -8.61 -3.74
N TYR A 390 29.84 -9.01 -2.51
CA TYR A 390 31.17 -9.49 -2.13
C TYR A 390 31.53 -10.81 -2.84
N ILE A 391 30.69 -11.83 -2.72
CA ILE A 391 30.94 -13.16 -3.29
C ILE A 391 31.08 -13.06 -4.81
N ASP A 392 30.16 -12.34 -5.46
CA ASP A 392 30.19 -12.09 -6.89
C ASP A 392 31.48 -11.42 -7.35
N ALA A 393 31.92 -10.36 -6.66
CA ALA A 393 33.14 -9.66 -7.00
C ALA A 393 34.37 -10.56 -6.83
N ARG A 394 34.37 -11.43 -5.82
CA ARG A 394 35.46 -12.36 -5.54
C ARG A 394 35.54 -13.52 -6.54
N ILE A 395 34.39 -13.98 -7.06
CA ILE A 395 34.32 -14.99 -8.12
C ILE A 395 34.75 -14.39 -9.46
N ARG A 396 34.30 -13.17 -9.79
CA ARG A 396 34.59 -12.53 -11.09
C ARG A 396 35.98 -11.93 -11.20
N HIS A 397 36.58 -11.51 -10.09
CA HIS A 397 37.87 -10.81 -10.09
C HIS A 397 38.85 -11.43 -9.07
N GLU A 398 40.04 -11.82 -9.55
CA GLU A 398 41.09 -12.40 -8.69
C GLU A 398 41.54 -11.44 -7.57
N GLN A 399 41.51 -10.13 -7.82
CA GLN A 399 41.77 -9.05 -6.85
C GLN A 399 40.47 -8.40 -6.35
N GLY A 400 39.48 -9.21 -5.97
CA GLY A 400 38.25 -8.74 -5.35
C GLY A 400 38.47 -8.03 -4.00
N PRO A 401 37.42 -7.43 -3.42
CA PRO A 401 37.50 -6.72 -2.15
C PRO A 401 37.99 -7.64 -1.03
N ARG A 402 38.74 -7.06 -0.08
CA ARG A 402 39.26 -7.75 1.09
C ARG A 402 38.16 -8.07 2.10
N VAL A 403 38.11 -9.30 2.59
CA VAL A 403 37.08 -9.77 3.55
C VAL A 403 37.11 -8.97 4.86
N GLU A 404 38.27 -8.43 5.22
CA GLU A 404 38.49 -7.65 6.44
C GLU A 404 37.60 -6.40 6.51
N HIS A 405 37.22 -5.83 5.36
CA HIS A 405 36.29 -4.70 5.32
C HIS A 405 34.89 -5.05 5.82
N LEU A 406 34.50 -6.33 5.76
CA LEU A 406 33.19 -6.80 6.21
C LEU A 406 33.14 -7.06 7.71
N VAL A 407 34.28 -7.17 8.41
CA VAL A 407 34.34 -7.44 9.85
C VAL A 407 33.54 -6.42 10.68
N PRO A 408 33.77 -5.09 10.57
CA PRO A 408 32.99 -4.12 11.33
C PRO A 408 31.52 -4.06 10.92
N ILE A 409 31.21 -4.35 9.65
CA ILE A 409 29.85 -4.37 9.12
C ILE A 409 29.05 -5.52 9.73
N VAL A 410 29.62 -6.74 9.72
CA VAL A 410 28.99 -7.92 10.30
C VAL A 410 28.85 -7.79 11.81
N ALA A 411 29.84 -7.22 12.50
CA ALA A 411 29.72 -6.92 13.93
C ALA A 411 28.53 -5.98 14.23
N GLY A 412 28.30 -4.98 13.36
CA GLY A 412 27.13 -4.10 13.44
C GLY A 412 25.81 -4.86 13.30
N PHE A 413 25.69 -5.73 12.29
CA PHE A 413 24.49 -6.55 12.09
C PHE A 413 24.28 -7.57 13.21
N GLN A 414 25.34 -8.18 13.74
CA GLN A 414 25.25 -9.08 14.89
C GLN A 414 24.66 -8.37 16.10
N ASN A 415 25.13 -7.16 16.41
CA ASN A 415 24.57 -6.36 17.51
C ASN A 415 23.08 -6.06 17.27
N GLN A 416 22.68 -5.68 16.06
CA GLN A 416 21.27 -5.43 15.73
C GLN A 416 20.40 -6.68 15.93
N VAL A 417 20.85 -7.84 15.43
CA VAL A 417 20.11 -9.12 15.54
C VAL A 417 20.06 -9.61 16.99
N GLN A 418 21.12 -9.40 17.76
CA GLN A 418 21.15 -9.73 19.19
C GLN A 418 20.22 -8.83 20.00
N SER A 419 20.28 -7.51 19.80
CA SER A 419 19.36 -6.57 20.44
C SER A 419 17.91 -6.85 20.07
N PHE A 420 17.64 -7.19 18.81
CA PHE A 420 16.31 -7.66 18.38
C PHE A 420 15.86 -8.86 19.22
N ARG A 421 16.70 -9.90 19.37
CA ARG A 421 16.36 -11.11 20.14
C ARG A 421 16.11 -10.81 21.62
N GLU A 422 16.88 -9.90 22.21
CA GLU A 422 16.75 -9.52 23.63
C GLU A 422 15.47 -8.73 23.90
N LEU A 423 15.03 -7.93 22.94
CA LEU A 423 13.86 -7.06 23.03
C LEU A 423 12.55 -7.72 22.59
N LEU A 424 12.58 -9.01 22.20
CA LEU A 424 11.37 -9.74 21.81
C LEU A 424 10.38 -9.83 22.98
N PRO A 425 9.08 -9.55 22.75
CA PRO A 425 8.02 -9.84 23.71
C PRO A 425 8.01 -11.31 24.14
N GLU A 426 7.67 -11.59 25.40
CA GLU A 426 7.67 -12.95 25.96
C GLU A 426 6.81 -13.93 25.16
N ALA A 427 5.74 -13.47 24.50
CA ALA A 427 4.86 -14.29 23.67
C ALA A 427 5.54 -14.93 22.44
N ILE A 428 6.57 -14.29 21.90
CA ILE A 428 7.28 -14.74 20.69
C ILE A 428 8.78 -14.97 20.93
N LYS A 429 9.20 -14.89 22.19
CA LYS A 429 10.58 -15.11 22.61
C LYS A 429 10.89 -16.60 22.58
N PHE A 430 12.00 -16.96 21.94
CA PHE A 430 12.33 -18.36 21.66
C PHE A 430 13.65 -18.82 22.33
N PRO A 431 13.72 -20.09 22.78
CA PRO A 431 14.93 -20.64 23.37
C PRO A 431 15.97 -21.02 22.30
N ASP A 432 17.25 -21.04 22.67
CA ASP A 432 18.32 -21.52 21.78
C ASP A 432 18.27 -23.06 21.63
N VAL A 433 18.71 -23.59 20.50
CA VAL A 433 18.89 -25.05 20.36
C VAL A 433 19.90 -25.57 21.41
N PRO A 434 19.71 -26.79 21.95
CA PRO A 434 18.80 -27.85 21.51
C PRO A 434 17.37 -27.77 22.06
N GLU A 435 17.03 -26.76 22.87
CA GLU A 435 15.71 -26.68 23.50
C GLU A 435 14.60 -26.57 22.44
N PRO A 436 13.47 -27.29 22.62
CA PRO A 436 12.38 -27.27 21.67
C PRO A 436 11.69 -25.89 21.65
N ALA A 437 11.23 -25.46 20.47
CA ALA A 437 10.30 -24.33 20.38
C ALA A 437 8.91 -24.86 20.74
N SER A 438 8.21 -24.17 21.64
CA SER A 438 6.92 -24.62 22.18
C SER A 438 5.74 -24.19 21.32
N THR A 439 5.91 -23.09 20.56
CA THR A 439 4.90 -22.54 19.66
C THR A 439 5.41 -22.49 18.22
N GLU A 440 4.48 -22.38 17.27
CA GLU A 440 4.83 -22.16 15.85
C GLU A 440 5.55 -20.82 15.64
N TRP A 441 5.14 -19.78 16.38
CA TRP A 441 5.77 -18.46 16.34
C TRP A 441 7.24 -18.50 16.76
N GLU A 442 7.53 -19.12 17.90
CA GLU A 442 8.90 -19.36 18.37
C GLU A 442 9.70 -20.15 17.33
N HIS A 443 9.08 -21.15 16.71
CA HIS A 443 9.74 -21.96 15.70
C HIS A 443 10.15 -21.11 14.50
N TYR A 444 9.22 -20.38 13.88
CA TYR A 444 9.52 -19.63 12.66
C TYR A 444 10.46 -18.46 12.91
N SER A 445 10.24 -17.66 13.96
CA SER A 445 11.12 -16.53 14.28
C SER A 445 12.55 -16.98 14.60
N ARG A 446 12.70 -18.12 15.29
CA ARG A 446 14.02 -18.72 15.53
C ARG A 446 14.70 -19.20 14.25
N GLY A 447 13.95 -19.81 13.34
CA GLY A 447 14.47 -20.24 12.04
C GLY A 447 15.00 -19.07 11.21
N ARG A 448 14.24 -17.96 11.16
CA ARG A 448 14.68 -16.72 10.50
C ARG A 448 15.89 -16.11 11.19
N TYR A 449 15.92 -16.09 12.52
CA TYR A 449 17.05 -15.60 13.29
C TYR A 449 18.37 -16.33 12.92
N TYR A 450 18.39 -17.67 12.96
CA TYR A 450 19.58 -18.44 12.56
C TYR A 450 19.93 -18.26 11.09
N ARG A 451 18.93 -18.08 10.23
CA ARG A 451 19.15 -17.83 8.80
C ARG A 451 19.93 -16.54 8.56
N VAL A 452 19.60 -15.45 9.25
CA VAL A 452 20.33 -14.17 9.13
C VAL A 452 21.75 -14.30 9.66
N LEU A 453 21.92 -14.94 10.82
CA LEU A 453 23.23 -15.21 11.40
C LEU A 453 24.12 -16.04 10.47
N GLU A 454 23.59 -17.09 9.86
CA GLU A 454 24.35 -17.88 8.89
C GLU A 454 24.72 -17.05 7.65
N LEU A 455 23.77 -16.32 7.08
CA LEU A 455 23.96 -15.53 5.87
C LEU A 455 25.07 -14.48 6.03
N MET A 456 25.09 -13.72 7.13
CA MET A 456 26.07 -12.65 7.35
C MET A 456 27.51 -13.17 7.49
N HIS A 457 27.71 -14.43 7.86
CA HIS A 457 29.04 -15.02 8.03
C HIS A 457 29.56 -15.72 6.78
N ARG A 458 28.75 -15.88 5.73
CA ARG A 458 29.16 -16.56 4.49
C ARG A 458 30.42 -16.03 3.84
N PRO A 459 30.67 -14.71 3.76
CA PRO A 459 31.91 -14.20 3.19
C PRO A 459 33.17 -14.74 3.87
N PHE A 460 33.11 -14.95 5.19
CA PHE A 460 34.23 -15.51 5.97
C PHE A 460 34.39 -17.00 5.72
N VAL A 461 33.29 -17.76 5.69
CA VAL A 461 33.30 -19.19 5.33
C VAL A 461 33.86 -19.39 3.92
N PHE A 462 33.37 -18.61 2.95
CA PHE A 462 33.85 -18.62 1.57
C PHE A 462 35.36 -18.33 1.51
N THR A 463 35.81 -17.29 2.19
CA THR A 463 37.23 -16.91 2.20
C THR A 463 38.10 -17.97 2.87
N ALA A 464 37.67 -18.53 3.99
CA ALA A 464 38.41 -19.58 4.69
C ALA A 464 38.53 -20.88 3.88
N ILE A 465 37.53 -21.19 3.04
CA ILE A 465 37.58 -22.35 2.14
C ILE A 465 38.55 -22.13 0.97
N HIS A 466 38.60 -20.91 0.43
CA HIS A 466 39.35 -20.61 -0.80
C HIS A 466 40.74 -20.03 -0.57
N ASP A 467 41.04 -19.50 0.63
CA ASP A 467 42.32 -18.89 0.97
C ASP A 467 42.95 -19.55 2.22
N PRO A 468 43.93 -20.46 2.03
CA PRO A 468 44.65 -21.10 3.12
C PRO A 468 45.50 -20.14 3.98
N THR A 469 45.71 -18.90 3.52
CA THR A 469 46.50 -17.88 4.22
C THR A 469 45.64 -16.93 5.06
N CYS A 470 44.33 -17.17 5.12
CA CYS A 470 43.39 -16.34 5.87
C CYS A 470 43.78 -16.22 7.36
N SER A 471 43.59 -15.02 7.92
CA SER A 471 44.00 -14.74 9.30
C SER A 471 43.19 -15.54 10.33
N PRO A 472 43.74 -15.82 11.53
CA PRO A 472 43.01 -16.54 12.58
C PRO A 472 41.68 -15.88 12.98
N ALA A 473 41.58 -14.56 12.87
CA ALA A 473 40.34 -13.82 13.13
C ALA A 473 39.24 -14.15 12.11
N ILE A 474 39.59 -14.26 10.83
CA ILE A 474 38.64 -14.66 9.77
C ILE A 474 38.25 -16.13 9.93
N GLN A 475 39.18 -17.00 10.31
CA GLN A 475 38.88 -18.40 10.61
C GLN A 475 37.90 -18.54 11.78
N ALA A 476 38.05 -17.72 12.83
CA ALA A 476 37.11 -17.70 13.95
C ALA A 476 35.69 -17.27 13.51
N LEU A 477 35.57 -16.22 12.70
CA LEU A 477 34.29 -15.76 12.15
C LEU A 477 33.66 -16.80 11.22
N ALA A 478 34.47 -17.47 10.41
CA ALA A 478 34.01 -18.57 9.56
C ALA A 478 33.49 -19.74 10.39
N LYS A 479 34.17 -20.10 11.50
CA LYS A 479 33.71 -21.13 12.43
C LYS A 479 32.36 -20.74 13.05
N THR A 480 32.21 -19.49 13.51
CA THR A 480 30.93 -18.96 14.00
C THR A 480 29.81 -19.07 12.95
N GLY A 481 30.13 -18.82 11.67
CA GLY A 481 29.20 -19.01 10.56
C GLY A 481 28.71 -20.46 10.44
N LEU A 482 29.63 -21.44 10.52
CA LEU A 482 29.27 -22.85 10.49
C LEU A 482 28.47 -23.30 11.72
N GLU A 483 28.82 -22.79 12.91
CA GLU A 483 28.07 -23.05 14.15
C GLU A 483 26.63 -22.55 14.03
N ASN A 484 26.42 -21.34 13.50
CA ASN A 484 25.09 -20.80 13.23
C ASN A 484 24.33 -21.62 12.17
N GLY A 485 25.01 -22.09 11.13
CA GLY A 485 24.44 -23.02 10.16
C GLY A 485 24.01 -24.34 10.80
N LEU A 486 24.82 -24.91 11.69
CA LEU A 486 24.48 -26.13 12.42
C LEU A 486 23.26 -25.92 13.33
N LYS A 487 23.17 -24.77 14.02
CA LYS A 487 21.98 -24.42 14.81
C LYS A 487 20.72 -24.38 13.95
N TYR A 488 20.80 -23.87 12.73
CA TYR A 488 19.69 -23.91 11.77
C TYR A 488 19.30 -25.36 11.43
N LEU A 489 20.25 -26.24 11.11
CA LEU A 489 19.96 -27.66 10.81
C LEU A 489 19.32 -28.39 12.00
N GLN A 490 19.77 -28.11 13.23
CA GLN A 490 19.21 -28.67 14.46
C GLN A 490 17.76 -28.23 14.68
N HIS A 491 17.45 -26.98 14.33
CA HIS A 491 16.14 -26.38 14.44
C HIS A 491 15.13 -26.90 13.39
N SER A 492 15.54 -27.07 12.13
CA SER A 492 14.68 -27.25 10.94
C SER A 492 13.97 -28.62 10.79
N ARG A 493 13.38 -29.14 11.87
CA ARG A 493 12.63 -30.42 11.90
C ARG A 493 11.13 -30.21 11.70
N THR A 494 10.74 -29.72 10.53
CA THR A 494 9.32 -29.60 10.17
C THR A 494 8.86 -30.82 9.37
N SER A 495 7.84 -31.50 9.90
CA SER A 495 7.12 -32.61 9.24
C SER A 495 5.71 -32.19 8.81
N HIS A 496 5.36 -30.91 8.93
CA HIS A 496 4.09 -30.33 8.52
C HIS A 496 4.27 -29.37 7.34
N ARG A 497 3.20 -29.16 6.57
CA ARG A 497 3.22 -28.28 5.39
C ARG A 497 3.09 -26.81 5.83
N HIS A 498 3.93 -25.95 5.26
CA HIS A 498 3.81 -24.49 5.38
C HIS A 498 4.39 -23.80 4.14
N HIS A 499 4.00 -22.55 3.88
CA HIS A 499 4.37 -21.81 2.66
C HIS A 499 5.89 -21.65 2.47
N GLY A 500 6.66 -21.55 3.56
CA GLY A 500 8.12 -21.43 3.53
C GLY A 500 8.90 -22.75 3.43
N LEU A 501 8.22 -23.91 3.39
CA LEU A 501 8.87 -25.22 3.47
C LEU A 501 9.89 -25.45 2.36
N TRP A 502 9.56 -25.06 1.12
CA TRP A 502 10.45 -25.21 -0.03
C TRP A 502 11.78 -24.45 0.17
N LEU A 503 11.71 -23.21 0.67
CA LEU A 503 12.88 -22.39 0.96
C LEU A 503 13.73 -22.99 2.08
N GLN A 504 13.09 -23.49 3.13
CA GLN A 504 13.76 -24.14 4.26
C GLN A 504 14.53 -25.39 3.83
N LEU A 505 13.92 -26.26 3.00
CA LEU A 505 14.57 -27.47 2.50
C LEU A 505 15.82 -27.15 1.67
N ARG A 506 15.72 -26.15 0.77
CA ARG A 506 16.87 -25.68 -0.02
C ARG A 506 17.96 -25.10 0.86
N ASN A 507 17.59 -24.35 1.89
CA ASN A 507 18.58 -23.78 2.80
C ASN A 507 19.34 -24.87 3.59
N GLN A 508 18.66 -25.95 4.00
CA GLN A 508 19.33 -27.08 4.63
C GLN A 508 20.36 -27.75 3.70
N VAL A 509 20.04 -27.88 2.42
CA VAL A 509 20.98 -28.39 1.41
C VAL A 509 22.21 -27.49 1.32
N ARG A 510 22.01 -26.19 1.21
CA ARG A 510 23.10 -25.20 1.11
C ARG A 510 24.03 -25.26 2.33
N ILE A 511 23.46 -25.24 3.55
CA ILE A 511 24.26 -25.32 4.78
C ILE A 511 25.01 -26.66 4.87
N SER A 512 24.36 -27.77 4.49
CA SER A 512 25.01 -29.08 4.45
C SER A 512 26.18 -29.09 3.47
N SER A 513 26.03 -28.49 2.29
CA SER A 513 27.12 -28.35 1.31
C SER A 513 28.26 -27.50 1.85
N LEU A 514 27.98 -26.39 2.56
CA LEU A 514 29.01 -25.55 3.17
C LEU A 514 29.79 -26.30 4.27
N LEU A 515 29.09 -27.06 5.12
CA LEU A 515 29.73 -27.90 6.14
C LEU A 515 30.62 -28.98 5.50
N LEU A 516 30.14 -29.64 4.45
CA LEU A 516 30.91 -30.64 3.71
C LEU A 516 32.15 -30.01 3.04
N ALA A 517 32.00 -28.87 2.37
CA ALA A 517 33.12 -28.16 1.77
C ALA A 517 34.17 -27.76 2.81
N ALA A 518 33.74 -27.17 3.92
CA ALA A 518 34.63 -26.80 5.03
C ALA A 518 35.36 -28.01 5.63
N SER A 519 34.71 -29.18 5.71
CA SER A 519 35.32 -30.41 6.23
C SER A 519 36.49 -30.94 5.39
N THR A 520 36.60 -30.50 4.13
CA THR A 520 37.73 -30.87 3.25
C THR A 520 39.00 -30.06 3.56
N ILE A 521 38.88 -28.95 4.29
CA ILE A 521 39.97 -28.00 4.54
C ILE A 521 40.77 -28.43 5.78
N PRO A 522 42.06 -28.83 5.65
CA PRO A 522 42.79 -29.48 6.74
C PRO A 522 43.06 -28.61 7.98
N HIS A 523 43.09 -27.29 7.83
CA HIS A 523 43.41 -26.33 8.89
C HIS A 523 42.16 -25.72 9.53
N PHE A 524 40.97 -26.19 9.16
CA PHE A 524 39.71 -25.61 9.58
C PHE A 524 39.00 -26.52 10.59
N ALA A 525 38.75 -26.01 11.80
CA ALA A 525 38.13 -26.78 12.87
C ALA A 525 36.60 -26.83 12.69
N MET A 526 36.06 -28.03 12.44
CA MET A 526 34.63 -28.24 12.28
C MET A 526 33.87 -28.09 13.61
N PRO A 527 32.64 -27.55 13.61
CA PRO A 527 31.79 -27.49 14.80
C PRO A 527 31.42 -28.88 15.33
N ASP A 528 31.31 -29.05 16.65
CA ASP A 528 30.89 -30.31 17.24
C ASP A 528 29.47 -30.70 16.80
N GLY A 529 29.27 -31.97 16.45
CA GLY A 529 27.95 -32.49 16.04
C GLY A 529 27.53 -32.14 14.60
N TRP A 530 28.41 -31.59 13.76
CA TRP A 530 28.08 -31.24 12.37
C TRP A 530 27.57 -32.42 11.53
N TYR A 531 28.10 -33.62 11.78
CA TYR A 531 27.67 -34.88 11.17
C TYR A 531 26.20 -35.22 11.45
N ASP A 532 25.79 -35.07 12.71
CA ASP A 532 24.42 -35.33 13.15
C ASP A 532 23.47 -34.31 12.49
N GLY A 533 23.91 -33.06 12.31
CA GLY A 533 23.19 -32.06 11.51
C GLY A 533 22.90 -32.51 10.08
N ILE A 534 23.92 -32.99 9.36
CA ILE A 534 23.76 -33.49 7.97
C ILE A 534 22.87 -34.73 7.92
N SER A 535 23.07 -35.67 8.85
CA SER A 535 22.24 -36.89 8.96
C SER A 535 20.76 -36.56 9.14
N ARG A 536 20.46 -35.56 9.98
CA ARG A 536 19.09 -35.04 10.16
C ARG A 536 18.53 -34.45 8.88
N THR A 537 19.31 -33.63 8.16
CA THR A 537 18.88 -33.08 6.87
C THR A 537 18.57 -34.18 5.86
N LEU A 538 19.37 -35.23 5.77
CA LEU A 538 19.10 -36.38 4.88
C LEU A 538 17.79 -37.09 5.24
N THR A 539 17.48 -37.20 6.54
CA THR A 539 16.20 -37.76 7.00
C THR A 539 15.03 -36.86 6.64
N THR A 540 15.15 -35.54 6.85
CA THR A 540 14.13 -34.56 6.47
C THR A 540 13.85 -34.59 4.96
N LEU A 541 14.90 -34.59 4.12
CA LEU A 541 14.75 -34.67 2.67
C LEU A 541 14.14 -36.00 2.22
N ALA A 542 14.47 -37.11 2.89
CA ALA A 542 13.86 -38.41 2.60
C ALA A 542 12.36 -38.41 2.93
N TYR A 543 11.98 -37.84 4.07
CA TYR A 543 10.57 -37.69 4.45
C TYR A 543 9.78 -36.91 3.38
N TRP A 544 10.29 -35.75 2.98
CA TRP A 544 9.61 -34.89 2.00
C TRP A 544 9.71 -35.37 0.54
N SER A 545 10.55 -36.37 0.24
CA SER A 545 10.77 -36.88 -1.13
C SER A 545 9.56 -37.53 -1.79
N TYR A 546 8.56 -37.92 -0.99
CA TYR A 546 7.30 -38.44 -1.50
C TYR A 546 6.45 -37.34 -2.14
N GLU A 547 6.41 -36.16 -1.53
CA GLU A 547 5.57 -35.03 -1.98
C GLU A 547 6.33 -34.05 -2.86
N PHE A 548 7.64 -33.90 -2.62
CA PHE A 548 8.52 -33.01 -3.37
C PHE A 548 9.63 -33.83 -4.02
N PRO A 549 9.41 -34.35 -5.26
CA PRO A 549 10.36 -35.21 -5.94
C PRO A 549 11.79 -34.63 -6.02
N SER A 550 11.93 -33.30 -6.10
CA SER A 550 13.22 -32.59 -6.08
C SER A 550 14.08 -32.91 -4.85
N CYS A 551 13.48 -33.31 -3.72
CA CYS A 551 14.22 -33.70 -2.52
C CYS A 551 15.08 -34.95 -2.75
N LYS A 552 14.74 -35.81 -3.73
CA LYS A 552 15.59 -36.93 -4.13
C LYS A 552 16.92 -36.42 -4.70
N SER A 553 16.87 -35.45 -5.60
CA SER A 553 18.06 -34.80 -6.16
C SER A 553 18.84 -34.05 -5.09
N TYR A 554 18.17 -33.34 -4.17
CA TYR A 554 18.83 -32.65 -3.06
C TYR A 554 19.60 -33.62 -2.15
N LYS A 555 18.99 -34.76 -1.83
CA LYS A 555 19.63 -35.83 -1.07
C LYS A 555 20.84 -36.39 -1.81
N GLU A 556 20.71 -36.65 -3.11
CA GLU A 556 21.78 -37.16 -3.96
C GLU A 556 22.98 -36.22 -4.03
N VAL A 557 22.76 -34.90 -4.11
CA VAL A 557 23.82 -33.89 -4.05
C VAL A 557 24.61 -33.99 -2.75
N ILE A 558 23.93 -34.04 -1.60
CA ILE A 558 24.60 -34.14 -0.29
C ILE A 558 25.41 -35.44 -0.18
N LEU A 559 24.84 -36.57 -0.63
CA LEU A 559 25.53 -37.86 -0.62
C LEU A 559 26.74 -37.90 -1.56
N THR A 560 26.63 -37.25 -2.72
CA THR A 560 27.74 -37.15 -3.68
C THR A 560 28.88 -36.32 -3.11
N LEU A 561 28.55 -35.17 -2.49
CA LEU A 561 29.54 -34.32 -1.83
C LEU A 561 30.20 -35.04 -0.64
N SER A 562 29.42 -35.77 0.17
CA SER A 562 29.98 -36.49 1.32
C SER A 562 30.95 -37.60 0.91
N ALA A 563 30.72 -38.28 -0.22
CA ALA A 563 31.64 -39.29 -0.76
C ALA A 563 33.03 -38.73 -1.12
N HIS A 564 33.12 -37.43 -1.45
CA HIS A 564 34.39 -36.76 -1.83
C HIS A 564 35.13 -36.12 -0.65
N THR A 565 34.53 -36.10 0.53
CA THR A 565 35.20 -35.66 1.76
C THR A 565 36.06 -36.79 2.34
N ARG A 566 36.94 -36.52 3.32
CA ARG A 566 37.79 -37.52 4.01
C ARG A 566 37.01 -38.64 4.75
N LEU A 567 35.71 -38.77 4.50
CA LEU A 567 34.79 -39.74 5.05
C LEU A 567 34.67 -41.03 4.25
N GLY A 568 35.18 -41.07 3.01
CA GLY A 568 35.15 -42.29 2.17
C GLY A 568 35.99 -43.48 2.68
N ASN A 569 36.66 -43.37 3.83
CA ASN A 569 37.57 -44.42 4.35
C ASN A 569 37.16 -45.03 5.69
N MET A 570 36.00 -44.70 6.25
CA MET A 570 35.50 -45.32 7.49
C MET A 570 34.02 -45.70 7.33
N ASP A 571 33.74 -46.63 6.43
CA ASP A 571 32.84 -47.76 6.69
C ASP A 571 32.95 -48.75 5.54
N GLY A 572 33.25 -50.01 5.89
CA GLY A 572 33.36 -51.11 4.93
C GLY A 572 32.02 -51.38 4.25
N GLY A 573 31.85 -50.82 3.05
CA GLY A 573 30.68 -51.05 2.21
C GLY A 573 30.93 -50.52 0.81
N THR A 574 31.47 -51.38 -0.06
CA THR A 574 31.60 -51.31 -1.53
C THR A 574 31.39 -49.95 -2.23
N PRO A 575 32.38 -49.44 -3.00
CA PRO A 575 32.20 -48.25 -3.82
C PRO A 575 31.30 -48.57 -5.02
N MET A 576 30.22 -47.80 -5.22
CA MET A 576 29.59 -47.74 -6.55
C MET A 576 30.36 -46.73 -7.40
N SER A 577 31.14 -47.25 -8.33
CA SER A 577 31.68 -46.45 -9.44
C SER A 577 30.55 -46.04 -10.36
N TYR A 578 30.47 -44.76 -10.74
CA TYR A 578 30.15 -44.42 -12.13
C TYR A 578 30.84 -43.12 -12.53
N SER A 579 31.46 -43.21 -13.70
CA SER A 579 32.32 -42.26 -14.39
C SER A 579 31.55 -41.08 -14.99
N GLN A 580 32.25 -39.93 -15.02
CA GLN A 580 32.03 -38.76 -15.86
C GLN A 580 30.71 -37.99 -15.68
N VAL A 581 30.76 -36.92 -14.88
CA VAL A 581 29.98 -35.71 -15.16
C VAL A 581 30.90 -34.49 -15.07
N SER A 582 30.79 -33.71 -16.14
CA SER A 582 31.51 -32.51 -16.55
C SER A 582 31.52 -31.35 -15.55
N ASN A 583 32.71 -30.81 -15.29
CA ASN A 583 33.16 -29.40 -15.21
C ASN A 583 32.24 -28.19 -14.93
N ASP A 584 31.03 -28.31 -14.38
CA ASP A 584 30.16 -27.15 -14.08
C ASP A 584 29.76 -27.05 -12.60
N SER A 585 30.70 -27.28 -11.67
CA SER A 585 30.41 -27.24 -10.22
C SER A 585 30.77 -25.93 -9.51
N VAL A 586 31.11 -24.86 -10.23
CA VAL A 586 31.55 -23.59 -9.58
C VAL A 586 30.44 -22.52 -9.51
N ALA A 587 29.29 -22.72 -10.16
CA ALA A 587 28.22 -21.71 -10.20
C ALA A 587 27.09 -21.89 -9.15
N LEU A 588 27.26 -22.76 -8.15
CA LEU A 588 26.18 -23.13 -7.21
C LEU A 588 26.54 -23.04 -5.72
N ILE A 589 27.55 -22.23 -5.36
CA ILE A 589 27.82 -21.83 -3.97
C ILE A 589 27.28 -20.42 -3.72
#